data_AF-A0A951B6Z5-F1
#
_entry.id   AF-A0A951B6Z5-F1
#
_cell.length_a   1.000
_cell.length_b   1.000
_cell.length_c   1.000
_cell.angle_alpha   90.00
_cell.angle_beta   90.00
_cell.angle_gamma   90.00
#
_symmetry.space_group_name_H-M   'P 1'
#
loop_
_entity.id
_entity.type
_entity.pdbx_description
1 polymer ?
#
loop_
_entity_poly.entity_id
_entity_poly.type
_entity_poly.pdbx_seq_one_letter_code
_entity_poly.pdbx_strand_id
1 'polypeptide(L)'
;KNADWDFELASSKGFGEAYGKRLVEALGGKGEYAVFVGSLTVPLHNAWADAAIAYIKANAPGMTLVGDRYGVAENVDQSRSTALDLMRAHPDLRGILAFGSQGPIGAARAVDEKHMKGKVVVMGPFSPGQGRKLVHDGVLTGGYMWNPELAGEVFVTLGVMVARGDKITDGTNIPGLGVVHPDGHNLIVDELVDLNDKTVDDLAKTGL
;
A
#
# COMPACT_ATOMS: atom_id res chain seq x y z
N LYS A 1 -18.70 12.82 10.40
CA LYS A 1 -20.09 13.36 10.35
C LYS A 1 -20.18 14.89 10.52
N ASN A 2 -19.06 15.61 10.72
CA ASN A 2 -19.03 17.07 10.88
C ASN A 2 -18.05 17.75 9.90
N ALA A 3 -17.75 17.12 8.76
CA ALA A 3 -16.83 17.68 7.75
C ALA A 3 -17.66 18.19 6.56
N ASP A 4 -17.35 19.38 6.06
CA ASP A 4 -17.98 19.92 4.85
C ASP A 4 -17.62 19.10 3.61
N TRP A 5 -16.40 18.57 3.56
CA TRP A 5 -15.89 17.63 2.56
C TRP A 5 -14.86 16.70 3.19
N ASP A 6 -14.84 15.45 2.73
CA ASP A 6 -13.86 14.42 3.06
C ASP A 6 -13.15 14.04 1.75
N PHE A 7 -11.84 14.20 1.65
CA PHE A 7 -11.11 13.84 0.43
C PHE A 7 -10.11 12.72 0.69
N GLU A 8 -10.04 11.79 -0.25
CA GLU A 8 -9.07 10.71 -0.25
C GLU A 8 -8.29 10.73 -1.58
N LEU A 9 -6.96 10.79 -1.50
CA LEU A 9 -6.09 10.61 -2.68
C LEU A 9 -6.06 9.16 -3.17
N ALA A 10 -6.64 8.23 -2.42
CA ALA A 10 -6.88 6.86 -2.85
C ALA A 10 -7.95 6.25 -1.96
N SER A 11 -8.98 5.64 -2.56
CA SER A 11 -9.95 4.88 -1.78
C SER A 11 -9.28 3.71 -1.08
N SER A 12 -9.73 3.38 0.14
CA SER A 12 -9.24 2.17 0.84
C SER A 12 -9.36 0.90 -0.01
N LYS A 13 -10.45 0.78 -0.78
CA LYS A 13 -10.65 -0.33 -1.70
C LYS A 13 -9.66 -0.28 -2.87
N GLY A 14 -9.54 0.86 -3.55
CA GLY A 14 -8.64 1.03 -4.69
C GLY A 14 -7.18 0.81 -4.32
N PHE A 15 -6.75 1.26 -3.14
CA PHE A 15 -5.40 1.02 -2.61
C PHE A 15 -5.11 -0.48 -2.46
N GLY A 16 -6.01 -1.22 -1.79
CA GLY A 16 -5.85 -2.67 -1.64
C GLY A 16 -5.89 -3.42 -2.99
N GLU A 17 -6.83 -3.08 -3.87
CA GLU A 17 -6.94 -3.66 -5.21
C GLU A 17 -5.68 -3.42 -6.05
N ALA A 18 -5.09 -2.22 -5.98
CA ALA A 18 -3.84 -1.90 -6.69
C ALA A 18 -2.68 -2.80 -6.25
N TYR A 19 -2.53 -3.06 -4.95
CA TYR A 19 -1.54 -4.01 -4.43
C TYR A 19 -1.86 -5.45 -4.82
N GLY A 20 -3.12 -5.86 -4.74
CA GLY A 20 -3.56 -7.18 -5.19
C GLY A 20 -3.22 -7.43 -6.66
N LYS A 21 -3.54 -6.47 -7.53
CA LYS A 21 -3.20 -6.49 -8.96
C LYS A 21 -1.71 -6.59 -9.19
N ARG A 22 -0.91 -5.75 -8.52
CA ARG A 22 0.56 -5.76 -8.68
C ARG A 22 1.16 -7.10 -8.27
N LEU A 23 0.66 -7.71 -7.18
CA LEU A 23 1.13 -9.02 -6.75
C LEU A 23 0.78 -10.12 -7.78
N VAL A 24 -0.46 -10.12 -8.29
CA VAL A 24 -0.89 -11.06 -9.34
C VAL A 24 0.02 -10.96 -10.56
N GLU A 25 0.32 -9.74 -11.02
CA GLU A 25 1.21 -9.48 -12.15
C GLU A 25 2.63 -9.99 -11.87
N ALA A 26 3.20 -9.67 -10.70
CA ALA A 26 4.54 -10.10 -10.33
C ALA A 26 4.70 -11.62 -10.19
N LEU A 27 3.64 -12.32 -9.82
CA LEU A 27 3.64 -13.77 -9.63
C LEU A 27 3.08 -14.56 -10.83
N GLY A 28 2.62 -13.86 -11.88
CA GLY A 28 1.97 -14.50 -13.02
C GLY A 28 0.72 -15.29 -12.62
N GLY A 29 0.02 -14.85 -11.57
CA GLY A 29 -1.21 -15.45 -11.05
C GLY A 29 -1.05 -16.83 -10.41
N LYS A 30 0.14 -17.19 -9.91
CA LYS A 30 0.41 -18.51 -9.29
C LYS A 30 1.22 -18.42 -8.00
N GLY A 31 1.02 -19.41 -7.13
CA GLY A 31 1.85 -19.63 -5.94
C GLY A 31 1.22 -19.13 -4.64
N GLU A 32 1.90 -19.39 -3.54
CA GLU A 32 1.43 -19.01 -2.22
C GLU A 32 1.82 -17.57 -1.87
N TYR A 33 0.94 -16.86 -1.17
CA TYR A 33 1.23 -15.53 -0.65
C TYR A 33 0.74 -15.36 0.79
N ALA A 34 1.41 -14.51 1.56
CA ALA A 34 1.00 -14.14 2.90
C ALA A 34 0.58 -12.66 2.95
N VAL A 35 -0.32 -12.32 3.88
CA VAL A 35 -0.78 -10.96 4.11
C VAL A 35 -0.47 -10.54 5.55
N PHE A 36 0.30 -9.47 5.71
CA PHE A 36 0.56 -8.83 6.99
C PHE A 36 -0.27 -7.55 7.10
N VAL A 37 -0.79 -7.27 8.28
CA VAL A 37 -1.47 -6.03 8.65
C VAL A 37 -0.80 -5.45 9.90
N GLY A 38 -0.92 -4.14 10.15
CA GLY A 38 -0.30 -3.51 11.31
C GLY A 38 -0.67 -4.23 12.61
N SER A 39 -1.97 -4.36 12.83
CA SER A 39 -2.56 -5.29 13.79
C SER A 39 -3.92 -5.76 13.27
N LEU A 40 -4.51 -6.77 13.90
CA LEU A 40 -5.85 -7.24 13.56
C LEU A 40 -6.96 -6.24 13.93
N THR A 41 -6.63 -5.15 14.62
CA THR A 41 -7.59 -4.14 15.07
C THR A 41 -7.44 -2.80 14.36
N VAL A 42 -6.42 -2.60 13.51
CA VAL A 42 -6.29 -1.36 12.70
C VAL A 42 -7.26 -1.41 11.54
N PRO A 43 -8.34 -0.60 11.52
CA PRO A 43 -9.41 -0.77 10.53
C PRO A 43 -8.92 -0.56 9.10
N LEU A 44 -8.09 0.46 8.88
CA LEU A 44 -7.58 0.83 7.55
C LEU A 44 -6.72 -0.27 6.93
N HIS A 45 -5.75 -0.82 7.67
CA HIS A 45 -4.89 -1.91 7.19
C HIS A 45 -5.71 -3.17 6.86
N ASN A 46 -6.75 -3.45 7.64
CA ASN A 46 -7.63 -4.59 7.38
C ASN A 46 -8.51 -4.36 6.15
N ALA A 47 -9.00 -3.14 5.92
CA ALA A 47 -9.75 -2.81 4.71
C ALA A 47 -8.89 -2.96 3.43
N TRP A 48 -7.63 -2.53 3.47
CA TRP A 48 -6.69 -2.74 2.36
C TRP A 48 -6.42 -4.22 2.11
N ALA A 49 -6.21 -5.00 3.18
CA ALA A 49 -6.04 -6.45 3.09
C ALA A 49 -7.26 -7.15 2.50
N ASP A 50 -8.47 -6.78 2.94
CA ASP A 50 -9.72 -7.35 2.43
C ASP A 50 -9.86 -7.11 0.92
N ALA A 51 -9.62 -5.88 0.48
CA ALA A 51 -9.69 -5.50 -0.93
C ALA A 51 -8.63 -6.24 -1.78
N ALA A 52 -7.38 -6.31 -1.31
CA ALA A 52 -6.31 -7.04 -2.00
C ALA A 52 -6.63 -8.54 -2.13
N ILE A 53 -7.05 -9.19 -1.04
CA ILE A 53 -7.39 -10.62 -1.01
C ILE A 53 -8.59 -10.90 -1.92
N ALA A 54 -9.62 -10.06 -1.88
CA ALA A 54 -10.80 -10.20 -2.73
C ALA A 54 -10.43 -10.09 -4.22
N TYR A 55 -9.58 -9.12 -4.58
CA TYR A 55 -9.09 -8.97 -5.95
C TYR A 55 -8.30 -10.19 -6.41
N ILE A 56 -7.33 -10.66 -5.62
CA ILE A 56 -6.49 -11.82 -5.95
C ILE A 56 -7.38 -13.06 -6.14
N LYS A 57 -8.32 -13.30 -5.23
CA LYS A 57 -9.23 -14.46 -5.31
C LYS A 57 -10.10 -14.44 -6.58
N ALA A 58 -10.55 -13.27 -7.00
CA ALA A 58 -11.39 -13.13 -8.19
C ALA A 58 -10.60 -13.27 -9.51
N ASN A 59 -9.33 -12.82 -9.53
CA ASN A 59 -8.56 -12.67 -10.78
C ASN A 59 -7.42 -13.69 -10.94
N ALA A 60 -7.00 -14.36 -9.87
CA ALA A 60 -5.87 -15.28 -9.86
C ALA A 60 -6.17 -16.53 -9.00
N PRO A 61 -7.07 -17.43 -9.44
CA PRO A 61 -7.43 -18.63 -8.69
C PRO A 61 -6.27 -19.61 -8.49
N GLY A 62 -5.16 -19.44 -9.21
CA GLY A 62 -3.92 -20.21 -9.00
C GLY A 62 -3.05 -19.70 -7.85
N MET A 63 -3.46 -18.62 -7.17
CA MET A 63 -2.80 -18.10 -5.98
C MET A 63 -3.53 -18.52 -4.72
N THR A 64 -2.77 -18.87 -3.69
CA THR A 64 -3.30 -19.33 -2.41
C THR A 64 -2.80 -18.45 -1.27
N LEU A 65 -3.73 -17.94 -0.47
CA LEU A 65 -3.39 -17.23 0.77
C LEU A 65 -2.93 -18.24 1.82
N VAL A 66 -1.76 -17.99 2.41
CA VAL A 66 -1.21 -18.78 3.51
C VAL A 66 -1.76 -18.24 4.83
N GLY A 67 -2.49 -19.11 5.55
CA GLY A 67 -3.20 -18.73 6.75
C GLY A 67 -4.32 -17.74 6.45
N ASP A 68 -4.56 -16.80 7.37
CA ASP A 68 -5.46 -15.67 7.17
C ASP A 68 -4.66 -14.38 6.93
N ARG A 69 -4.45 -13.58 7.97
CA ARG A 69 -3.58 -12.41 7.97
C ARG A 69 -2.80 -12.32 9.28
N TYR A 70 -1.61 -11.74 9.25
CA TYR A 70 -0.71 -11.65 10.40
C TYR A 70 -0.62 -10.20 10.89
N GLY A 71 -1.00 -9.94 12.15
CA GLY A 71 -0.94 -8.61 12.77
C GLY A 71 0.45 -8.24 13.28
N VAL A 72 1.40 -8.03 12.37
CA VAL A 72 2.83 -7.82 12.69
C VAL A 72 3.45 -6.60 12.01
N ALA A 73 2.74 -5.93 11.09
CA ALA A 73 3.30 -4.92 10.18
C ALA A 73 3.57 -3.55 10.83
N GLU A 74 3.34 -3.39 12.13
CA GLU A 74 3.75 -2.23 12.92
C GLU A 74 5.14 -2.40 13.54
N ASN A 75 5.74 -3.59 13.47
CA ASN A 75 7.04 -3.88 14.04
C ASN A 75 7.93 -4.65 13.05
N VAL A 76 9.13 -4.12 12.80
CA VAL A 76 10.09 -4.68 11.84
C VAL A 76 10.53 -6.08 12.25
N ASP A 77 10.85 -6.29 13.53
CA ASP A 77 11.39 -7.56 14.01
C ASP A 77 10.32 -8.66 14.05
N GLN A 78 9.08 -8.31 14.41
CA GLN A 78 7.96 -9.25 14.32
C GLN A 78 7.68 -9.63 12.87
N SER A 79 7.58 -8.64 11.97
CA SER A 79 7.39 -8.89 10.54
C SER A 79 8.50 -9.76 9.93
N ARG A 80 9.75 -9.51 10.34
CA ARG A 80 10.91 -10.32 9.96
C ARG A 80 10.78 -11.75 10.47
N SER A 81 10.54 -11.95 11.77
CA SER A 81 10.41 -13.28 12.37
C SER A 81 9.28 -14.09 11.70
N THR A 82 8.11 -13.48 11.51
CA THR A 82 6.98 -14.13 10.84
C THR A 82 7.31 -14.49 9.39
N ALA A 83 7.97 -13.61 8.63
CA ALA A 83 8.40 -13.93 7.27
C ALA A 83 9.40 -15.10 7.22
N LEU A 84 10.34 -15.17 8.16
CA LEU A 84 11.30 -16.28 8.28
C LEU A 84 10.60 -17.61 8.56
N ASP A 85 9.63 -17.60 9.48
CA ASP A 85 8.85 -18.80 9.83
C ASP A 85 7.98 -19.27 8.66
N LEU A 86 7.34 -18.33 7.95
CA LEU A 86 6.52 -18.64 6.78
C LEU A 86 7.35 -19.20 5.65
N MET A 87 8.50 -18.60 5.30
CA MET A 87 9.37 -19.16 4.26
C MET A 87 9.92 -20.54 4.63
N ARG A 88 10.06 -20.86 5.92
CA ARG A 88 10.47 -22.20 6.38
C ARG A 88 9.32 -23.21 6.26
N ALA A 89 8.11 -22.82 6.64
CA ALA A 89 6.94 -23.68 6.66
C ALA A 89 6.29 -23.86 5.27
N HIS A 90 6.47 -22.89 4.37
CA HIS A 90 5.86 -22.81 3.06
C HIS A 90 6.93 -22.64 1.97
N PRO A 91 7.52 -23.74 1.47
CA PRO A 91 8.52 -23.70 0.40
C PRO A 91 8.00 -23.08 -0.90
N ASP A 92 6.67 -23.12 -1.10
CA ASP A 92 5.97 -22.57 -2.26
C ASP A 92 5.54 -21.10 -2.06
N LEU A 93 5.88 -20.48 -0.93
CA LEU A 93 5.63 -19.05 -0.70
C LEU A 93 6.38 -18.22 -1.73
N ARG A 94 5.64 -17.44 -2.52
CA ARG A 94 6.16 -16.57 -3.57
C ARG A 94 5.94 -15.09 -3.27
N GLY A 95 5.00 -14.72 -2.41
CA GLY A 95 4.66 -13.32 -2.16
C GLY A 95 4.36 -12.98 -0.71
N ILE A 96 4.70 -11.77 -0.30
CA ILE A 96 4.27 -11.17 0.97
C ILE A 96 3.70 -9.78 0.67
N LEU A 97 2.40 -9.59 0.92
CA LEU A 97 1.79 -8.27 0.99
C LEU A 97 1.78 -7.81 2.44
N ALA A 98 2.31 -6.63 2.73
CA ALA A 98 2.36 -6.12 4.08
C ALA A 98 1.78 -4.71 4.18
N PHE A 99 0.65 -4.56 4.87
CA PHE A 99 -0.06 -3.32 5.11
C PHE A 99 0.30 -2.75 6.49
N GLY A 100 1.18 -1.75 6.48
CA GLY A 100 1.78 -1.12 7.66
C GLY A 100 3.26 -0.90 7.39
N SER A 101 3.77 0.31 7.60
CA SER A 101 5.05 0.75 7.03
C SER A 101 6.28 -0.07 7.45
N GLN A 102 6.22 -0.73 8.61
CA GLN A 102 7.30 -1.57 9.13
C GLN A 102 7.25 -3.01 8.58
N GLY A 103 6.08 -3.43 8.09
CA GLY A 103 5.84 -4.75 7.52
C GLY A 103 6.72 -5.09 6.33
N PRO A 104 6.67 -4.31 5.24
CA PRO A 104 7.50 -4.56 4.07
C PRO A 104 8.99 -4.54 4.38
N ILE A 105 9.42 -3.68 5.31
CA ILE A 105 10.83 -3.60 5.72
C ILE A 105 11.26 -4.88 6.44
N GLY A 106 10.48 -5.37 7.41
CA GLY A 106 10.78 -6.61 8.13
C GLY A 106 10.76 -7.83 7.21
N ALA A 107 9.73 -7.94 6.37
CA ALA A 107 9.61 -9.02 5.40
C ALA A 107 10.75 -9.03 4.37
N ALA A 108 11.12 -7.86 3.82
CA ALA A 108 12.22 -7.75 2.88
C ALA A 108 13.57 -8.14 3.53
N ARG A 109 13.83 -7.72 4.78
CA ARG A 109 15.03 -8.16 5.51
C ARG A 109 15.09 -9.68 5.64
N ALA A 110 13.98 -10.33 5.96
CA ALA A 110 13.92 -11.79 6.02
C ALA A 110 14.25 -12.45 4.66
N VAL A 111 13.71 -11.90 3.56
CA VAL A 111 13.98 -12.39 2.20
C VAL A 111 15.46 -12.24 1.83
N ASP A 112 16.09 -11.11 2.18
CA ASP A 112 17.52 -10.87 1.94
C ASP A 112 18.40 -11.86 2.72
N GLU A 113 18.11 -12.03 4.02
CA GLU A 113 18.82 -12.94 4.91
C GLU A 113 18.75 -14.41 4.47
N LYS A 114 17.67 -14.79 3.80
CA LYS A 114 17.50 -16.14 3.24
C LYS A 114 17.98 -16.25 1.79
N HIS A 115 18.51 -15.18 1.23
CA HIS A 115 18.93 -15.11 -0.18
C HIS A 115 17.80 -15.53 -1.13
N MET A 116 16.57 -15.14 -0.80
CA MET A 116 15.34 -15.47 -1.53
C MET A 116 14.89 -14.35 -2.48
N LYS A 117 15.76 -13.37 -2.76
CA LYS A 117 15.54 -12.33 -3.76
C LYS A 117 15.10 -12.96 -5.10
N GLY A 118 14.03 -12.41 -5.69
CA GLY A 118 13.45 -12.89 -6.94
C GLY A 118 12.66 -14.21 -6.82
N LYS A 119 12.72 -14.90 -5.68
CA LYS A 119 11.89 -16.08 -5.37
C LYS A 119 10.66 -15.68 -4.57
N VAL A 120 10.85 -14.85 -3.54
CA VAL A 120 9.79 -14.26 -2.73
C VAL A 120 9.75 -12.76 -3.00
N VAL A 121 8.63 -12.27 -3.52
CA VAL A 121 8.40 -10.83 -3.73
C VAL A 121 7.76 -10.23 -2.49
N VAL A 122 8.26 -9.09 -2.05
CA VAL A 122 7.67 -8.31 -0.95
C VAL A 122 7.11 -7.01 -1.51
N MET A 123 5.86 -6.69 -1.16
CA MET A 123 5.21 -5.43 -1.50
C MET A 123 4.42 -4.87 -0.33
N GLY A 124 4.28 -3.54 -0.31
CA GLY A 124 3.47 -2.81 0.65
C GLY A 124 3.96 -1.37 0.78
N PRO A 125 3.23 -0.50 1.51
CA PRO A 125 3.68 0.85 1.76
C PRO A 125 4.85 0.85 2.76
N PHE A 126 5.87 1.66 2.53
CA PHE A 126 7.01 1.83 3.44
C PHE A 126 7.55 3.26 3.34
N SER A 127 8.32 3.71 4.34
CA SER A 127 9.04 4.99 4.24
C SER A 127 10.18 4.87 3.23
N PRO A 128 10.20 5.68 2.14
CA PRO A 128 11.28 5.72 1.17
C PRO A 128 12.66 5.77 1.81
N GLY A 129 12.90 6.64 2.80
CA GLY A 129 14.18 6.72 3.50
C GLY A 129 14.65 5.39 4.12
N GLN A 130 13.72 4.61 4.68
CA GLN A 130 14.01 3.31 5.31
C GLN A 130 14.14 2.18 4.27
N GLY A 131 13.34 2.21 3.20
CA GLY A 131 13.25 1.13 2.21
C GLY A 131 14.19 1.27 1.01
N ARG A 132 14.74 2.46 0.75
CA ARG A 132 15.56 2.79 -0.44
C ARG A 132 16.62 1.75 -0.77
N LYS A 133 17.41 1.33 0.23
CA LYS A 133 18.45 0.33 0.02
C LYS A 133 17.86 -1.02 -0.41
N LEU A 134 16.80 -1.47 0.26
CA LEU A 134 16.14 -2.76 -0.04
C LEU A 134 15.49 -2.79 -1.43
N VAL A 135 15.02 -1.62 -1.91
CA VAL A 135 14.49 -1.45 -3.27
C VAL A 135 15.62 -1.55 -4.29
N HIS A 136 16.72 -0.81 -4.10
CA HIS A 136 17.89 -0.88 -5.01
C HIS A 136 18.54 -2.26 -5.02
N ASP A 137 18.56 -2.92 -3.86
CA ASP A 137 19.01 -4.31 -3.76
C ASP A 137 18.01 -5.29 -4.38
N GLY A 138 16.84 -4.84 -4.85
CA GLY A 138 15.80 -5.61 -5.52
C GLY A 138 15.12 -6.66 -4.65
N VAL A 139 15.21 -6.51 -3.33
CA VAL A 139 14.58 -7.41 -2.34
C VAL A 139 13.16 -6.94 -2.03
N LEU A 140 12.97 -5.62 -1.93
CA LEU A 140 11.67 -4.99 -1.78
C LEU A 140 11.19 -4.55 -3.16
N THR A 141 10.12 -5.15 -3.67
CA THR A 141 9.62 -4.90 -5.03
C THR A 141 8.96 -3.52 -5.15
N GLY A 142 8.58 -2.93 -4.02
CA GLY A 142 7.95 -1.62 -3.99
C GLY A 142 6.47 -1.68 -3.62
N GLY A 143 5.78 -0.62 -3.96
CA GLY A 143 4.36 -0.48 -3.68
C GLY A 143 3.79 0.79 -4.27
N TYR A 144 2.74 1.26 -3.64
CA TYR A 144 2.09 2.54 -3.87
C TYR A 144 2.07 3.34 -2.57
N MET A 145 2.27 4.64 -2.69
CA MET A 145 1.99 5.62 -1.66
C MET A 145 1.07 6.69 -2.23
N TRP A 146 0.50 7.52 -1.37
CA TRP A 146 0.00 8.84 -1.75
C TRP A 146 1.07 9.87 -1.41
N ASN A 147 1.08 11.01 -2.10
CA ASN A 147 1.96 12.12 -1.74
C ASN A 147 1.33 12.91 -0.58
N PRO A 148 1.86 12.86 0.66
CA PRO A 148 1.26 13.59 1.78
C PRO A 148 1.53 15.09 1.72
N GLU A 149 2.54 15.55 0.98
CA GLU A 149 2.75 16.98 0.70
C GLU A 149 1.56 17.50 -0.13
N LEU A 150 1.23 16.79 -1.22
CA LEU A 150 0.05 17.08 -2.03
C LEU A 150 -1.23 16.99 -1.21
N ALA A 151 -1.35 15.98 -0.33
CA ALA A 151 -2.50 15.87 0.57
C ALA A 151 -2.62 17.12 1.46
N GLY A 152 -1.52 17.61 2.02
CA GLY A 152 -1.48 18.83 2.81
C GLY A 152 -1.88 20.07 2.01
N GLU A 153 -1.37 20.21 0.79
CA GLU A 153 -1.73 21.30 -0.12
C GLU A 153 -3.22 21.29 -0.48
N VAL A 154 -3.77 20.12 -0.80
CA VAL A 154 -5.19 19.94 -1.10
C VAL A 154 -6.04 20.27 0.13
N PHE A 155 -5.61 19.88 1.33
CA PHE A 155 -6.32 20.17 2.58
C PHE A 155 -6.49 21.69 2.78
N VAL A 156 -5.41 22.46 2.57
CA VAL A 156 -5.44 23.92 2.67
C VAL A 156 -6.26 24.53 1.54
N THR A 157 -6.09 24.04 0.30
CA THR A 157 -6.81 24.53 -0.89
C THR A 157 -8.32 24.37 -0.72
N LEU A 158 -8.77 23.16 -0.36
CA LEU A 158 -10.18 22.86 -0.14
C LEU A 158 -10.75 23.67 1.03
N GLY A 159 -10.00 23.80 2.13
CA GLY A 159 -10.40 24.63 3.27
C GLY A 159 -10.60 26.11 2.90
N VAL A 160 -9.72 26.67 2.06
CA VAL A 160 -9.85 28.05 1.56
C VAL A 160 -11.05 28.22 0.64
N MET A 161 -11.31 27.26 -0.26
CA MET A 161 -12.47 27.28 -1.15
C MET A 161 -13.78 27.28 -0.36
N VAL A 162 -13.90 26.37 0.63
CA VAL A 162 -15.06 26.30 1.52
C VAL A 162 -15.23 27.60 2.32
N ALA A 163 -14.15 28.14 2.87
CA ALA A 163 -14.18 29.39 3.64
C ALA A 163 -14.63 30.62 2.81
N ARG A 164 -14.41 30.60 1.48
CA ARG A 164 -14.87 31.63 0.54
C ARG A 164 -16.31 31.44 0.08
N GLY A 165 -16.92 30.29 0.38
CA GLY A 165 -18.25 29.92 -0.09
C GLY A 165 -18.27 29.34 -1.51
N ASP A 166 -17.12 28.88 -2.01
CA ASP A 166 -17.05 28.20 -3.31
C ASP A 166 -17.84 26.89 -3.23
N LYS A 167 -18.60 26.58 -4.28
CA LYS A 167 -19.37 25.33 -4.37
C LYS A 167 -18.54 24.26 -5.05
N ILE A 168 -18.39 23.11 -4.39
CA ILE A 168 -17.81 21.90 -4.98
C ILE A 168 -18.95 21.05 -5.52
N THR A 169 -18.98 20.88 -6.83
CA THR A 169 -19.97 20.05 -7.55
C THR A 169 -19.28 19.07 -8.49
N ASP A 170 -20.06 18.15 -9.08
CA ASP A 170 -19.57 17.26 -10.13
C ASP A 170 -18.83 18.04 -11.24
N GLY A 171 -17.64 17.56 -11.60
CA GLY A 171 -16.78 18.18 -12.61
C GLY A 171 -15.95 19.38 -12.11
N THR A 172 -16.00 19.72 -10.83
CA THR A 172 -15.15 20.79 -10.27
C THR A 172 -13.69 20.38 -10.34
N ASN A 173 -12.83 21.25 -10.85
CA ASN A 173 -11.37 21.04 -10.79
C ASN A 173 -10.81 21.71 -9.53
N ILE A 174 -10.30 20.90 -8.60
CA ILE A 174 -9.66 21.37 -7.37
C ILE A 174 -8.15 21.32 -7.60
N PRO A 175 -7.42 22.45 -7.47
CA PRO A 175 -5.97 22.45 -7.61
C PRO A 175 -5.31 21.42 -6.69
N GLY A 176 -4.42 20.60 -7.25
CA GLY A 176 -3.74 19.50 -6.54
C GLY A 176 -4.55 18.21 -6.38
N LEU A 177 -5.87 18.26 -6.47
CA LEU A 177 -6.75 17.08 -6.37
C LEU A 177 -7.29 16.64 -7.75
N GLY A 178 -7.40 17.56 -8.71
CA GLY A 178 -7.92 17.29 -10.05
C GLY A 178 -9.43 17.45 -10.16
N VAL A 179 -10.01 16.86 -11.22
CA VAL A 179 -11.46 16.89 -11.46
C VAL A 179 -12.15 15.90 -10.54
N VAL A 180 -13.08 16.39 -9.72
CA VAL A 180 -13.79 15.58 -8.74
C VAL A 180 -15.22 15.22 -9.17
N HIS A 181 -15.65 14.04 -8.70
CA HIS A 181 -17.01 13.51 -8.86
C HIS A 181 -17.56 13.16 -7.47
N PRO A 182 -18.17 14.13 -6.76
CA PRO A 182 -18.51 13.94 -5.36
C PRO A 182 -19.54 12.83 -5.12
N ASP A 183 -19.29 11.96 -4.15
CA ASP A 183 -20.26 11.01 -3.60
C ASP A 183 -20.64 11.44 -2.18
N GLY A 184 -21.77 12.15 -2.05
CA GLY A 184 -22.11 12.85 -0.82
C GLY A 184 -21.07 13.92 -0.49
N HIS A 185 -20.33 13.73 0.59
CA HIS A 185 -19.23 14.61 1.00
C HIS A 185 -17.85 14.08 0.60
N ASN A 186 -17.78 12.94 -0.10
CA ASN A 186 -16.51 12.28 -0.41
C ASN A 186 -15.97 12.75 -1.76
N LEU A 187 -14.69 13.11 -1.80
CA LEU A 187 -13.93 13.47 -3.00
C LEU A 187 -12.76 12.50 -3.14
N ILE A 188 -12.86 11.54 -4.06
CA ILE A 188 -11.84 10.50 -4.24
C ILE A 188 -11.20 10.65 -5.61
N VAL A 189 -9.88 10.74 -5.64
CA VAL A 189 -9.10 10.83 -6.89
C VAL A 189 -7.91 9.94 -6.68
N ASP A 190 -7.97 8.71 -7.20
CA ASP A 190 -7.01 7.61 -6.95
C ASP A 190 -5.61 7.90 -7.55
N GLU A 191 -4.93 8.92 -7.02
CA GLU A 191 -3.60 9.42 -7.37
C GLU A 191 -2.52 8.68 -6.57
N LEU A 192 -2.31 7.41 -6.94
CA LEU A 192 -1.24 6.60 -6.36
C LEU A 192 0.11 6.92 -7.00
N VAL A 193 1.09 7.25 -6.15
CA VAL A 193 2.49 7.37 -6.52
C VAL A 193 3.15 5.99 -6.43
N ASP A 194 3.74 5.54 -7.52
CA ASP A 194 4.51 4.31 -7.55
C ASP A 194 5.77 4.47 -6.70
N LEU A 195 6.02 3.52 -5.80
CA LEU A 195 7.19 3.47 -4.93
C LEU A 195 8.07 2.32 -5.39
N ASN A 196 9.07 2.63 -6.21
CA ASN A 196 9.96 1.67 -6.87
C ASN A 196 11.38 2.22 -7.04
N ASP A 197 12.25 1.49 -7.74
CA ASP A 197 13.65 1.86 -7.98
C ASP A 197 13.85 3.20 -8.71
N LYS A 198 12.85 3.64 -9.48
CA LYS A 198 12.88 4.90 -10.23
C LYS A 198 12.41 6.09 -9.40
N THR A 199 11.57 5.87 -8.39
CA THR A 199 10.92 6.96 -7.63
C THR A 199 11.43 7.07 -6.19
N VAL A 200 11.96 6.00 -5.61
CA VAL A 200 12.31 5.93 -4.18
C VAL A 200 13.36 6.96 -3.76
N ASP A 201 14.30 7.30 -4.64
CA ASP A 201 15.36 8.27 -4.33
C ASP A 201 14.82 9.70 -4.24
N ASP A 202 13.87 10.06 -5.11
CA ASP A 202 13.27 11.39 -5.10
C ASP A 202 12.27 11.52 -3.96
N LEU A 203 11.47 10.49 -3.70
CA LEU A 203 10.58 10.43 -2.54
C LEU A 203 11.34 10.49 -1.21
N ALA A 204 12.53 9.89 -1.12
CA ALA A 204 13.35 9.98 0.09
C ALA A 204 13.90 11.41 0.33
N LYS A 205 14.08 12.22 -0.73
CA LYS A 205 14.57 13.61 -0.60
C LYS A 205 13.49 14.55 -0.07
N THR A 206 12.21 14.23 -0.27
CA THR A 206 11.07 15.04 0.21
C THR A 206 10.76 14.79 1.69
N GLY A 207 11.54 13.94 2.38
CA GLY A 207 11.36 13.66 3.81
C GLY A 207 10.30 12.60 4.10
N LEU A 208 9.95 11.79 3.10
CA LEU A 208 9.04 10.63 3.21
C LEU A 208 9.78 9.35 3.62
#